data_AF-A0A2N2M927-F1
#
_entry.id   AF-A0A2N2M927-F1
#
_cell.length_a   1.000
_cell.length_b   1.000
_cell.length_c   1.000
_cell.angle_alpha   90.00
_cell.angle_beta   90.00
_cell.angle_gamma   90.00
#
_symmetry.space_group_name_H-M   'P 1'
#
loop_
_entity.id
_entity.type
_entity.pdbx_description
1 polymer ?
#
loop_
_entity_poly.entity_id
_entity_poly.type
_entity_poly.pdbx_seq_one_letter_code
_entity_poly.pdbx_strand_id
1 'polypeptide(L)'
;GTALGELTALKAQGLAGIVPISGQDATADGANSIVKGEQTVTVYKDFRLLVPQSVATMDALIKGKAIEGVQNIALSVLTGDDALAGDMACVFLPVVQVTKDNVYEEIVVSGFQPYDLVYRDIPADQLPPKP
;
A
#
# COMPACT_ATOMS: atom_id res chain seq x y z
N GLY A 1 5.63 -1.09 -9.03
CA GLY A 1 6.44 -1.16 -10.27
C GLY A 1 5.70 -1.83 -11.42
N THR A 2 5.02 -2.97 -11.19
CA THR A 2 4.33 -3.74 -12.24
C THR A 2 3.11 -3.03 -12.84
N ALA A 3 2.24 -2.48 -11.99
CA ALA A 3 1.03 -1.77 -12.41
C ALA A 3 1.31 -0.59 -13.36
N LEU A 4 2.42 0.13 -13.18
CA LEU A 4 2.81 1.23 -14.08
C LEU A 4 3.30 0.73 -15.45
N GLY A 5 3.97 -0.43 -15.47
CA GLY A 5 4.35 -1.09 -16.72
C GLY A 5 3.13 -1.56 -17.52
N GLU A 6 2.18 -2.19 -16.83
CA GLU A 6 0.89 -2.59 -17.39
C GLU A 6 0.09 -1.39 -17.90
N LEU A 7 0.02 -0.32 -17.10
CA LEU A 7 -0.65 0.92 -17.49
C LEU A 7 -0.03 1.53 -18.74
N THR A 8 1.30 1.51 -18.85
CA THR A 8 2.00 2.00 -20.06
C THR A 8 1.58 1.21 -21.30
N ALA A 9 1.49 -0.11 -21.21
CA ALA A 9 1.04 -0.96 -22.31
C ALA A 9 -0.44 -0.70 -22.66
N LEU A 10 -1.31 -0.55 -21.65
CA LEU A 10 -2.73 -0.26 -21.85
C LEU A 10 -2.96 1.12 -22.45
N LYS A 11 -2.19 2.14 -22.06
CA LYS A 11 -2.20 3.47 -22.68
C LYS A 11 -1.89 3.41 -24.17
N ALA A 12 -0.89 2.63 -24.58
CA ALA A 12 -0.53 2.46 -25.98
C ALA A 12 -1.65 1.84 -26.83
N GLN A 13 -2.58 1.13 -26.19
CA GLN A 13 -3.76 0.54 -26.83
C GLN A 13 -5.04 1.36 -26.61
N GLY A 14 -4.97 2.52 -25.96
CA GLY A 14 -6.16 3.32 -25.63
C GLY A 14 -7.08 2.68 -24.58
N LEU A 15 -6.57 1.76 -23.77
CA LEU A 15 -7.33 0.98 -22.77
C LEU A 15 -7.16 1.47 -21.32
N ALA A 16 -6.35 2.51 -21.10
CA ALA A 16 -6.17 3.11 -19.78
C ALA A 16 -7.50 3.70 -19.26
N GLY A 17 -7.83 3.41 -17.99
CA GLY A 17 -9.10 3.80 -17.38
C GLY A 17 -10.33 3.01 -17.84
N ILE A 18 -10.14 2.04 -18.76
CA ILE A 18 -11.19 1.09 -19.18
C ILE A 18 -10.94 -0.26 -18.52
N VAL A 19 -9.71 -0.76 -18.64
CA VAL A 19 -9.30 -2.03 -18.01
C VAL A 19 -8.92 -1.76 -16.55
N PRO A 20 -9.53 -2.45 -15.57
CA PRO A 20 -9.16 -2.28 -14.18
C PRO A 20 -7.72 -2.71 -13.91
N ILE A 21 -6.98 -1.90 -13.16
CA ILE A 21 -5.60 -2.18 -12.75
C ILE A 21 -5.51 -2.05 -11.23
N SER A 22 -5.00 -3.10 -10.58
CA SER A 22 -4.68 -3.07 -9.15
C SER A 22 -3.19 -2.79 -8.94
N GLY A 23 -2.84 -2.38 -7.72
CA GLY A 23 -1.46 -2.17 -7.31
C GLY A 23 -1.31 -2.24 -5.81
N GLN A 24 -0.10 -1.98 -5.36
CA GLN A 24 0.25 -1.89 -3.94
C GLN A 24 1.32 -0.82 -3.73
N ASP A 25 1.53 -0.47 -2.46
CA ASP A 25 2.57 0.42 -1.94
C ASP A 25 2.26 1.92 -2.04
N ALA A 26 1.14 2.30 -2.67
CA ALA A 26 0.71 3.70 -2.81
C ALA A 26 1.86 4.67 -3.19
N THR A 27 2.65 4.29 -4.20
CA THR A 27 3.68 5.18 -4.74
C THR A 27 3.05 6.47 -5.27
N ALA A 28 3.80 7.57 -5.28
CA ALA A 28 3.29 8.84 -5.82
C ALA A 28 2.73 8.69 -7.24
N ASP A 29 3.39 7.91 -8.09
CA ASP A 29 2.94 7.62 -9.46
C ASP A 29 1.65 6.78 -9.51
N GLY A 30 1.52 5.78 -8.63
CA GLY A 30 0.30 4.98 -8.53
C GLY A 30 -0.88 5.79 -7.99
N ALA A 31 -0.64 6.62 -6.97
CA ALA A 31 -1.63 7.54 -6.44
C ALA A 31 -2.08 8.57 -7.50
N ASN A 32 -1.14 9.14 -8.26
CA ASN A 32 -1.46 10.03 -9.38
C ASN A 32 -2.28 9.31 -10.46
N SER A 33 -1.95 8.06 -10.78
CA SER A 33 -2.71 7.25 -11.75
C SER A 33 -4.13 6.95 -11.27
N ILE A 34 -4.33 6.76 -9.96
CA ILE A 34 -5.66 6.63 -9.34
C ILE A 34 -6.45 7.93 -9.47
N VAL A 35 -5.84 9.08 -9.18
CA VAL A 35 -6.50 10.39 -9.34
C VAL A 35 -6.93 10.62 -10.79
N LYS A 36 -6.08 10.27 -11.75
CA LYS A 36 -6.36 10.32 -13.20
C LYS A 36 -7.42 9.29 -13.65
N GLY A 37 -7.82 8.35 -12.79
CA GLY A 37 -8.77 7.29 -13.13
C GLY A 37 -8.19 6.17 -14.00
N GLU A 38 -6.86 6.11 -14.12
CA GLU A 38 -6.14 5.18 -14.98
C GLU A 38 -5.80 3.86 -14.25
N GLN A 39 -5.61 3.94 -12.93
CA GLN A 39 -5.44 2.79 -12.04
C GLN A 39 -6.63 2.74 -11.08
N THR A 40 -7.18 1.55 -10.83
CA THR A 40 -8.41 1.38 -10.06
C THR A 40 -8.16 1.48 -8.55
N VAL A 41 -7.09 0.84 -8.09
CA VAL A 41 -6.84 0.67 -6.66
C VAL A 41 -5.35 0.49 -6.36
N THR A 42 -4.93 0.88 -5.17
CA THR A 42 -3.66 0.47 -4.57
C THR A 42 -3.87 0.03 -3.13
N VAL A 43 -3.13 -0.97 -2.66
CA VAL A 43 -3.09 -1.32 -1.23
C VAL A 43 -2.01 -0.47 -0.56
N TYR A 44 -2.44 0.44 0.30
CA TYR A 44 -1.59 1.25 1.15
C TYR A 44 -1.16 0.46 2.39
N LYS A 45 0.16 0.37 2.57
CA LYS A 45 0.82 -0.25 3.71
C LYS A 45 1.76 0.80 4.31
N ASP A 46 1.38 1.38 5.44
CA ASP A 46 2.18 2.44 6.05
C ASP A 46 3.45 1.89 6.69
N PHE A 47 4.57 1.99 5.98
CA PHE A 47 5.87 1.55 6.50
C PHE A 47 6.31 2.35 7.75
N ARG A 48 5.73 3.53 8.00
CA ARG A 48 5.99 4.32 9.22
C ARG A 48 5.45 3.63 10.48
N LEU A 49 4.48 2.71 10.33
CA LEU A 49 4.00 1.83 11.39
C LEU A 49 4.85 0.55 11.51
N LEU A 50 5.40 0.07 10.39
CA LEU A 50 6.19 -1.16 10.34
C LEU A 50 7.52 -1.06 11.10
N VAL A 51 8.23 0.06 10.95
CA VAL A 51 9.54 0.22 11.59
C VAL A 51 9.43 0.25 13.12
N PRO A 52 8.56 1.07 13.75
CA PRO A 52 8.38 1.06 15.20
C PRO A 52 7.94 -0.31 15.72
N GLN A 53 7.00 -0.98 15.05
CA GLN A 53 6.55 -2.30 15.45
C GLN A 53 7.67 -3.34 15.40
N SER A 54 8.50 -3.31 14.35
CA SER A 54 9.66 -4.21 14.21
C SER A 54 10.68 -3.99 15.32
N VAL A 55 10.98 -2.72 15.65
CA VAL A 55 11.91 -2.37 16.73
C VAL A 55 11.36 -2.80 18.10
N ALA A 56 10.08 -2.54 18.37
CA ALA A 56 9.43 -2.96 19.61
C ALA A 56 9.42 -4.48 19.76
N THR A 57 9.15 -5.19 18.67
CA THR A 57 9.17 -6.66 18.63
C THR A 57 10.57 -7.19 18.95
N MET A 58 11.62 -6.62 18.34
CA MET A 58 13.01 -7.00 18.62
C MET A 58 13.41 -6.72 20.08
N ASP A 59 13.05 -5.55 20.61
CA ASP A 59 13.32 -5.19 22.01
C ASP A 59 12.63 -6.15 23.00
N ALA A 60 11.37 -6.52 22.73
CA ALA A 60 10.64 -7.49 23.53
C ALA A 60 11.32 -8.87 23.51
N LEU A 61 11.72 -9.35 22.34
CA LEU A 61 12.43 -10.63 22.19
C LEU A 61 13.74 -10.65 22.98
N ILE A 62 14.57 -9.61 22.85
CA ILE A 62 15.86 -9.51 23.58
C ILE A 62 15.63 -9.52 25.10
N LYS A 63 14.55 -8.90 25.56
CA LYS A 63 14.21 -8.81 26.99
C LYS A 63 13.39 -9.99 27.51
N GLY A 64 13.10 -10.99 26.66
CA GLY A 64 12.25 -12.13 27.02
C GLY A 64 10.82 -11.73 27.40
N LYS A 65 10.32 -10.61 26.84
CA LYS A 65 8.96 -10.11 27.06
C LYS A 65 8.01 -10.62 26.00
N ALA A 66 6.71 -10.64 26.32
CA ALA A 66 5.67 -10.90 25.35
C ALA A 66 5.63 -9.79 24.28
N ILE A 67 5.32 -10.20 23.05
CA ILE A 67 5.07 -9.29 21.92
C ILE A 67 3.56 -9.10 21.82
N GLU A 68 3.11 -7.85 21.73
CA GLU A 68 1.69 -7.54 21.57
C GLU A 68 1.20 -7.79 20.14
N GLY A 69 -0.06 -8.22 19.99
CA GLY A 69 -0.70 -8.39 18.69
C GLY A 69 -0.23 -9.61 17.88
N VAL A 70 0.46 -10.56 18.52
CA VAL A 70 0.92 -11.79 17.87
C VAL A 70 -0.25 -12.68 17.48
N GLN A 71 -0.18 -13.20 16.26
CA GLN A 71 -1.01 -14.27 15.74
C GLN A 71 -0.07 -15.40 15.30
N ASN A 72 -0.36 -16.63 15.74
CA ASN A 72 0.37 -17.80 15.27
C ASN A 72 -0.25 -18.25 13.95
N ILE A 73 0.55 -18.23 12.89
CA ILE A 73 0.14 -18.64 11.55
C ILE A 73 0.92 -19.88 11.15
N ALA A 74 0.22 -20.88 10.63
CA ALA A 74 0.85 -22.10 10.12
C ALA A 74 1.88 -21.76 9.03
N LEU A 75 3.04 -22.41 9.09
CA LEU A 75 4.09 -22.20 8.10
C LEU A 75 3.60 -22.50 6.68
N SER A 76 2.76 -23.53 6.50
CA SER A 76 2.15 -23.85 5.21
C SER A 76 1.33 -22.69 4.61
N VAL A 77 0.63 -21.91 5.45
CA VAL A 77 -0.13 -20.73 5.00
C VAL A 77 0.82 -19.60 4.56
N LEU A 78 1.94 -19.41 5.26
CA LEU A 78 2.90 -18.35 4.96
C LEU A 78 3.77 -18.66 3.74
N THR A 79 4.09 -19.93 3.51
CA THR A 79 5.02 -20.37 2.46
C THR A 79 4.32 -20.92 1.22
N GLY A 80 3.08 -21.39 1.36
CA GLY A 80 2.37 -22.15 0.33
C GLY A 80 2.86 -23.60 0.18
N ASP A 81 3.65 -24.11 1.14
CA ASP A 81 4.15 -25.48 1.16
C ASP A 81 3.50 -26.28 2.30
N ASP A 82 2.56 -27.16 1.94
CA ASP A 82 1.81 -27.99 2.89
C ASP A 82 2.68 -29.00 3.67
N ALA A 83 3.92 -29.27 3.22
CA ALA A 83 4.83 -30.16 3.92
C ALA A 83 5.51 -29.50 5.14
N LEU A 84 5.50 -28.16 5.23
CA LEU A 84 6.10 -27.43 6.34
C LEU A 84 5.16 -27.38 7.55
N ALA A 85 5.51 -28.16 8.58
CA ALA A 85 4.80 -28.19 9.85
C ALA A 85 5.30 -27.12 10.83
N GLY A 86 4.40 -26.61 11.67
CA GLY A 86 4.68 -25.64 12.72
C GLY A 86 4.04 -24.29 12.46
N ASP A 87 4.18 -23.40 13.44
CA ASP A 87 3.60 -22.06 13.42
C ASP A 87 4.69 -20.99 13.56
N MET A 88 4.40 -19.82 12.98
CA MET A 88 5.20 -18.62 13.17
C MET A 88 4.37 -17.54 13.87
N ALA A 89 4.95 -16.95 14.91
CA ALA A 89 4.41 -15.77 15.56
C ALA A 89 4.56 -14.56 14.63
N CYS A 90 3.44 -14.02 14.16
CA CYS A 90 3.39 -12.88 13.24
C CYS A 90 2.62 -11.72 13.88
N VAL A 91 3.04 -10.49 13.58
CA VAL A 91 2.24 -9.29 13.87
C VAL A 91 1.79 -8.69 12.55
N PHE A 92 0.49 -8.60 12.33
CA PHE A 92 -0.10 -8.03 11.12
C PHE A 92 -0.49 -6.58 11.35
N LEU A 93 0.06 -5.69 10.53
CA LEU A 93 -0.30 -4.28 10.53
C LEU A 93 -1.49 -4.02 9.62
N PRO A 94 -2.29 -2.97 9.91
CA PRO A 94 -3.41 -2.61 9.06
C PRO A 94 -2.95 -2.28 7.65
N VAL A 95 -3.75 -2.70 6.67
CA VAL A 95 -3.60 -2.34 5.27
C VAL A 95 -4.86 -1.63 4.82
N VAL A 96 -4.72 -0.60 4.00
CA VAL A 96 -5.84 0.24 3.56
C VAL A 96 -5.99 0.11 2.06
N GLN A 97 -7.20 -0.16 1.60
CA GLN A 97 -7.53 -0.06 0.19
C GLN A 97 -7.66 1.43 -0.18
N VAL A 98 -6.87 1.88 -1.15
CA VAL A 98 -6.90 3.25 -1.64
C VAL A 98 -7.45 3.29 -3.06
N THR A 99 -8.50 4.07 -3.24
CA THR A 99 -9.17 4.37 -4.51
C THR A 99 -9.21 5.89 -4.71
N LYS A 100 -9.85 6.35 -5.79
CA LYS A 100 -10.03 7.78 -6.05
C LYS A 100 -10.78 8.51 -4.92
N ASP A 101 -11.61 7.79 -4.17
CA ASP A 101 -12.48 8.35 -3.14
C ASP A 101 -11.73 8.74 -1.86
N ASN A 102 -10.63 8.05 -1.54
CA ASN A 102 -9.89 8.24 -0.29
C ASN A 102 -8.40 8.54 -0.47
N VAL A 103 -7.88 8.59 -1.71
CA VAL A 103 -6.45 8.87 -1.98
C VAL A 103 -5.98 10.20 -1.38
N TYR A 104 -6.84 11.22 -1.34
CA TYR A 104 -6.48 12.50 -0.72
C TYR A 104 -6.21 12.32 0.79
N GLU A 105 -7.14 11.71 1.51
CA GLU A 105 -7.05 11.54 2.96
C GLU A 105 -5.92 10.59 3.35
N GLU A 106 -5.93 9.39 2.76
CA GLU A 106 -5.05 8.29 3.17
C GLU A 106 -3.59 8.51 2.76
N ILE A 107 -3.33 9.23 1.68
CA ILE A 107 -1.99 9.37 1.11
C ILE A 107 -1.42 10.78 1.25
N VAL A 108 -2.24 11.82 1.10
CA VAL A 108 -1.77 13.20 1.10
C VAL A 108 -1.93 13.85 2.48
N VAL A 109 -3.12 13.79 3.07
CA VAL A 109 -3.36 14.34 4.42
C VAL A 109 -2.55 13.57 5.47
N SER A 110 -2.45 12.25 5.33
CA SER A 110 -1.58 11.43 6.18
C SER A 110 -0.08 11.76 6.04
N GLY A 111 0.31 12.53 5.02
CA GLY A 111 1.70 12.89 4.72
C GLY A 111 2.54 11.74 4.16
N PHE A 112 1.92 10.68 3.65
CA PHE A 112 2.65 9.54 3.09
C PHE A 112 3.32 9.88 1.75
N GLN A 113 2.64 10.62 0.88
CA GLN A 113 3.22 11.18 -0.35
C GLN A 113 2.99 12.70 -0.43
N PRO A 114 3.90 13.45 -1.07
CA PRO A 114 3.70 14.88 -1.27
C PRO A 114 2.50 15.18 -2.18
N TYR A 115 1.69 16.17 -1.78
CA TYR A 115 0.55 16.67 -2.56
C TYR A 115 0.91 16.92 -4.03
N ASP A 116 2.00 17.66 -4.26
CA ASP A 116 2.39 18.10 -5.61
C ASP A 116 2.80 16.93 -6.53
N LEU A 117 3.21 15.79 -5.96
CA LEU A 117 3.52 14.60 -6.75
C LEU A 117 2.26 13.75 -7.05
N VAL A 118 1.32 13.69 -6.10
CA VAL A 118 0.06 12.95 -6.27
C VAL A 118 -0.87 13.68 -7.24
N TYR A 119 -0.91 15.01 -7.20
CA TYR A 119 -1.79 15.84 -8.03
C TYR A 119 -1.09 16.51 -9.22
N ARG A 120 0.12 16.07 -9.58
CA ARG A 120 0.78 16.54 -10.81
C ARG A 120 -0.08 16.26 -12.05
N ASP A 121 -0.04 17.19 -12.99
CA ASP A 121 -0.79 17.16 -14.25
C ASP A 121 -2.33 17.11 -14.09
N ILE A 122 -2.87 17.37 -12.90
CA ILE A 122 -4.30 17.50 -12.67
C ILE A 122 -4.71 18.96 -12.91
N PRO A 123 -5.80 19.22 -13.67
CA PRO A 123 -6.31 20.57 -13.88
C PRO A 123 -6.61 21.31 -12.57
N ALA A 124 -6.32 22.61 -12.53
CA ALA A 124 -6.38 23.42 -11.31
C ALA A 124 -7.79 23.46 -10.66
N ASP A 125 -8.85 23.31 -11.46
CA ASP A 125 -10.24 23.25 -11.04
C ASP A 125 -10.64 21.89 -10.42
N GLN A 126 -9.80 20.86 -10.56
CA GLN A 126 -10.01 19.52 -10.00
C GLN A 126 -9.11 19.22 -8.80
N LEU A 127 -8.28 20.19 -8.40
CA LEU A 127 -7.36 20.05 -7.29
C LEU A 127 -8.10 20.16 -5.95
N PRO A 128 -7.90 19.21 -5.00
CA PRO A 128 -8.34 19.41 -3.62
C PRO A 128 -7.48 20.50 -2.95
N PRO A 129 -7.92 21.05 -1.80
CA PRO A 129 -7.11 22.01 -1.05
C PRO A 129 -5.74 21.43 -0.71
N LYS A 130 -4.71 22.29 -0.62
CA LYS A 130 -3.42 21.88 -0.09
C LYS A 130 -3.51 21.69 1.43
N PRO A 131 -2.93 20.62 1.99
CA PRO A 131 -2.86 20.42 3.44
C PRO A 131 -1.95 21.43 4.14
#